data_AF-A0A9P7RVF8-F1
#
_entry.id   AF-A0A9P7RVF8-F1
#
_cell.length_a   1.000
_cell.length_b   1.000
_cell.length_c   1.000
_cell.angle_alpha   90.00
_cell.angle_beta   90.00
_cell.angle_gamma   90.00
#
_symmetry.space_group_name_H-M   'P 1'
#
loop_
_entity.id
_entity.type
_entity.pdbx_description
1 polymer ?
#
loop_
_entity_poly.entity_id
_entity_poly.type
_entity_poly.pdbx_seq_one_letter_code
_entity_poly.pdbx_strand_id
1 'polypeptide(L)'
;MATVDASKDIVILGIFGRNVILTSAGLLTTSVLYGVYLIVFFAAMSIMCRRTYSFTGPRIALLAAVIILFILSTSYICCSFSYFILGVEKLLVENPGTVPLLVKNAGLLAKHRSLGVIGEITFPIASVVGDSIVIWRAWVLSGGNKKVMILPVLLLLGTTGTAFSWVGCMVKEHMPVSFSAECKNRNTATFILSMVTNVAGTVVIGYQTWLYRRSFKQYMNNHERQGRAEKIMVMLLESGIVYTTFWIIMMSVLVAPNTPDYTNQAFRIVFSASATQLVGIYPTLMVVLVFLRRSLWDVAGNSTVYEDTDMKFAPNGKDKDTMTNNMPVSTYNKSEMGL
;
A
#
# COMPACT_ATOMS: atom_id res chain seq x y z
N MET A 1 17.47 22.03 -49.56
CA MET A 1 16.27 22.11 -48.71
C MET A 1 15.40 20.91 -49.01
N ALA A 2 15.42 19.88 -48.16
CA ALA A 2 14.46 18.79 -48.28
C ALA A 2 13.07 19.38 -48.00
N THR A 3 12.16 19.22 -48.94
CA THR A 3 10.75 19.59 -48.79
C THR A 3 10.18 18.81 -47.60
N VAL A 4 10.02 19.51 -46.47
CA VAL A 4 9.30 18.99 -45.30
C VAL A 4 7.90 18.64 -45.76
N ASP A 5 7.53 17.37 -45.69
CA ASP A 5 6.19 16.89 -46.04
C ASP A 5 5.22 17.33 -44.95
N ALA A 6 4.73 18.57 -45.07
CA ALA A 6 3.88 19.23 -44.08
C ALA A 6 2.65 18.39 -43.71
N SER A 7 2.18 17.52 -44.62
CA SER A 7 1.06 16.61 -44.36
C SER A 7 1.37 15.59 -43.26
N LYS A 8 2.58 15.02 -43.25
CA LYS A 8 3.01 14.04 -42.24
C LYS A 8 3.28 14.69 -40.90
N ASP A 9 3.86 15.89 -40.91
CA ASP A 9 4.18 16.63 -39.69
C ASP A 9 2.90 17.04 -38.93
N ILE A 10 1.84 17.44 -39.65
CA ILE A 10 0.52 17.75 -39.05
C ILE A 10 -0.07 16.51 -38.35
N VAL A 11 0.01 15.33 -38.98
CA VAL A 11 -0.51 14.09 -38.38
C VAL A 11 0.26 13.71 -37.11
N ILE A 12 1.61 13.78 -37.15
CA ILE A 12 2.46 13.50 -35.99
C ILE A 12 2.12 14.46 -34.84
N LEU A 13 1.97 15.75 -35.15
CA LEU A 13 1.66 16.77 -34.15
C LEU A 13 0.27 16.55 -33.52
N GLY A 14 -0.74 16.16 -34.31
CA GLY A 14 -2.07 15.82 -33.80
C GLY A 14 -2.06 14.61 -32.86
N ILE A 15 -1.33 13.54 -33.22
CA ILE A 15 -1.17 12.35 -32.37
C ILE A 15 -0.43 12.72 -31.08
N PHE A 16 0.65 13.49 -31.18
CA PHE A 16 1.42 13.94 -30.03
C PHE A 16 0.57 14.79 -29.08
N GLY A 17 -0.17 15.77 -29.60
CA GLY A 17 -1.07 16.62 -28.82
C GLY A 17 -2.11 15.80 -28.04
N ARG A 18 -2.75 14.81 -28.70
CA ARG A 18 -3.68 13.90 -28.01
C ARG A 18 -3.00 13.12 -26.87
N ASN A 19 -1.81 12.59 -27.11
CA ASN A 19 -1.05 11.84 -26.11
C ASN A 19 -0.60 12.71 -24.94
N VAL A 20 -0.24 13.97 -25.18
CA VAL A 20 0.11 14.93 -24.13
C VAL A 20 -1.07 15.15 -23.20
N ILE A 21 -2.27 15.40 -23.74
CA ILE A 21 -3.45 15.64 -22.89
C ILE A 21 -3.77 14.39 -22.07
N LEU A 22 -3.83 13.21 -22.70
CA LEU A 22 -4.12 11.96 -22.00
C LEU A 22 -3.07 11.61 -20.92
N THR A 23 -1.79 11.75 -21.26
CA THR A 23 -0.67 11.50 -20.32
C THR A 23 -0.68 12.51 -19.17
N SER A 24 -1.02 13.78 -19.43
CA SER A 24 -1.09 14.81 -18.39
C SER A 24 -2.16 14.50 -17.33
N ALA A 25 -3.33 14.01 -17.73
CA ALA A 25 -4.38 13.60 -16.79
C ALA A 25 -3.92 12.44 -15.88
N GLY A 26 -3.25 11.44 -16.47
CA GLY A 26 -2.64 10.34 -15.72
C GLY A 26 -1.54 10.81 -14.77
N LEU A 27 -0.67 11.71 -15.23
CA LEU A 27 0.45 12.25 -14.45
C LEU A 27 -0.04 13.09 -13.26
N LEU A 28 -1.05 13.93 -13.44
CA LEU A 28 -1.67 14.72 -12.38
C LEU A 28 -2.26 13.79 -11.30
N THR A 29 -3.02 12.79 -11.72
CA THR A 29 -3.63 11.81 -10.79
C THR A 29 -2.55 11.05 -10.00
N THR A 30 -1.53 10.57 -10.71
CA THR A 30 -0.39 9.86 -10.11
C THR A 30 0.37 10.75 -9.12
N SER A 31 0.56 12.02 -9.44
CA SER A 31 1.28 12.98 -8.59
C SER A 31 0.53 13.25 -7.29
N VAL A 32 -0.80 13.43 -7.36
CA VAL A 32 -1.64 13.59 -6.17
C VAL A 32 -1.58 12.35 -5.28
N LEU A 33 -1.75 11.15 -5.87
CA LEU A 33 -1.68 9.89 -5.14
C LEU A 33 -0.29 9.63 -4.54
N TYR A 34 0.78 9.98 -5.27
CA TYR A 34 2.15 9.87 -4.78
C TYR A 34 2.41 10.83 -3.61
N GLY A 35 1.83 12.04 -3.63
CA GLY A 35 1.85 12.95 -2.49
C GLY A 35 1.21 12.34 -1.23
N VAL A 36 0.05 11.69 -1.38
CA VAL A 36 -0.57 10.92 -0.29
C VAL A 36 0.36 9.77 0.15
N TYR A 37 0.97 9.07 -0.80
CA TYR A 37 1.86 7.96 -0.49
C TYR A 37 3.09 8.41 0.30
N LEU A 38 3.70 9.56 -0.02
CA LEU A 38 4.82 10.13 0.74
C LEU A 38 4.46 10.30 2.22
N ILE A 39 3.31 10.91 2.50
CA ILE A 39 2.84 11.13 3.87
C ILE A 39 2.69 9.80 4.61
N VAL A 40 2.00 8.84 3.98
CA VAL A 40 1.73 7.52 4.56
C VAL A 40 3.04 6.73 4.76
N PHE A 41 3.98 6.82 3.83
CA PHE A 41 5.28 6.16 3.90
C PHE A 41 6.12 6.71 5.06
N PHE A 42 6.28 8.03 5.16
CA PHE A 42 7.05 8.62 6.26
C PHE A 42 6.38 8.39 7.62
N ALA A 43 5.05 8.42 7.68
CA ALA A 43 4.32 8.01 8.88
C ALA A 43 4.64 6.55 9.24
N ALA A 44 4.57 5.62 8.29
CA ALA A 44 4.90 4.21 8.50
C ALA A 44 6.34 4.03 8.99
N MET A 45 7.31 4.67 8.34
CA MET A 45 8.72 4.62 8.73
C MET A 45 8.94 5.18 10.14
N SER A 46 8.33 6.31 10.47
CA SER A 46 8.47 6.93 11.80
C SER A 46 7.94 6.04 12.92
N ILE A 47 6.91 5.24 12.65
CA ILE A 47 6.29 4.31 13.60
C ILE A 47 7.09 3.00 13.67
N MET A 48 7.45 2.46 12.52
CA MET A 48 8.18 1.19 12.39
C MET A 48 9.63 1.28 12.83
N CYS A 49 10.24 2.47 12.88
CA CYS A 49 11.61 2.64 13.37
C CYS A 49 11.70 3.05 14.86
N ARG A 50 10.57 3.18 15.58
CA ARG A 50 10.62 3.51 17.01
C ARG A 50 11.28 2.41 17.82
N ARG A 51 12.22 2.83 18.70
CA ARG A 51 13.06 1.97 19.56
C ARG A 51 12.27 1.11 20.54
N THR A 52 11.02 1.47 20.84
CA THR A 52 10.12 0.75 21.76
C THR A 52 9.75 -0.66 21.30
N TYR A 53 9.91 -0.98 20.01
CA TYR A 53 9.48 -2.25 19.45
C TYR A 53 10.68 -3.06 18.94
N SER A 54 10.77 -4.35 19.30
CA SER A 54 11.83 -5.25 18.81
C SER A 54 11.72 -5.53 17.29
N PHE A 55 12.87 -5.65 16.62
CA PHE A 55 12.97 -6.04 15.21
C PHE A 55 12.82 -7.55 15.06
N THR A 56 11.58 -8.02 15.05
CA THR A 56 11.27 -9.42 14.75
C THR A 56 11.30 -9.69 13.25
N GLY A 57 11.62 -10.93 12.84
CA GLY A 57 11.72 -11.32 11.43
C GLY A 57 10.51 -10.89 10.56
N PRO A 58 9.25 -11.13 10.96
CA PRO A 58 8.08 -10.71 10.19
C PRO A 58 7.97 -9.19 10.01
N ARG A 59 8.44 -8.41 10.99
CA ARG A 59 8.43 -6.95 10.92
C ARG A 59 9.49 -6.44 9.94
N ILE A 60 10.67 -7.04 9.93
CA ILE A 60 11.73 -6.72 8.96
C ILE A 60 11.24 -7.03 7.55
N ALA A 61 10.60 -8.18 7.34
CA ALA A 61 10.03 -8.55 6.05
C ALA A 61 8.95 -7.53 5.59
N LEU A 62 8.06 -7.11 6.50
CA LEU A 62 7.04 -6.10 6.22
C LEU A 62 7.66 -4.73 5.89
N LEU A 63 8.70 -4.32 6.62
CA LEU A 63 9.44 -3.08 6.37
C LEU A 63 10.11 -3.11 4.99
N ALA A 64 10.80 -4.20 4.68
CA ALA A 64 11.42 -4.39 3.37
C ALA A 64 10.38 -4.32 2.25
N ALA A 65 9.22 -4.98 2.42
CA ALA A 65 8.15 -4.94 1.43
C ALA A 65 7.59 -3.52 1.21
N VAL A 66 7.37 -2.74 2.29
CA VAL A 66 6.92 -1.33 2.19
C VAL A 66 7.95 -0.46 1.49
N ILE A 67 9.25 -0.64 1.78
CA ILE A 67 10.34 0.10 1.12
C ILE A 67 10.40 -0.26 -0.37
N ILE A 68 10.31 -1.55 -0.72
CA ILE A 68 10.31 -2.02 -2.11
C ILE A 68 9.13 -1.40 -2.87
N LEU A 69 7.92 -1.44 -2.32
CA LEU A 69 6.74 -0.84 -2.94
C LEU A 69 6.90 0.66 -3.14
N PHE A 70 7.49 1.37 -2.17
CA PHE A 70 7.73 2.81 -2.28
C PHE A 70 8.77 3.15 -3.36
N ILE A 71 9.88 2.40 -3.45
CA ILE A 71 10.89 2.57 -4.50
C ILE A 71 10.27 2.33 -5.87
N LEU A 72 9.48 1.27 -6.03
CA LEU A 72 8.76 0.98 -7.26
C LEU A 72 7.84 2.14 -7.66
N SER A 73 7.00 2.61 -6.73
CA SER A 73 6.11 3.77 -6.95
C SER A 73 6.85 5.04 -7.36
N THR A 74 8.00 5.29 -6.72
CA THR A 74 8.88 6.43 -7.00
C THR A 74 9.50 6.30 -8.39
N SER A 75 9.98 5.12 -8.76
CA SER A 75 10.52 4.90 -10.11
C SER A 75 9.46 5.10 -11.19
N TYR A 76 8.22 4.68 -10.96
CA TYR A 76 7.12 4.87 -11.92
C TYR A 76 6.84 6.36 -12.17
N ILE A 77 6.70 7.16 -11.11
CA ILE A 77 6.40 8.58 -11.27
C ILE A 77 7.58 9.33 -11.91
N CYS A 78 8.83 9.01 -11.52
CA CYS A 78 10.03 9.58 -12.15
C CYS A 78 10.11 9.25 -13.64
N CYS A 79 9.82 8.00 -14.03
CA CYS A 79 9.76 7.60 -15.44
C CYS A 79 8.63 8.31 -16.19
N SER A 80 7.47 8.48 -15.56
CA SER A 80 6.31 9.17 -16.16
C SER A 80 6.60 10.65 -16.43
N PHE A 81 7.24 11.35 -15.48
CA PHE A 81 7.72 12.72 -15.70
C PHE A 81 8.79 12.78 -16.79
N SER A 82 9.75 11.86 -16.77
CA SER A 82 10.81 11.82 -17.78
C SER A 82 10.24 11.61 -19.18
N TYR A 83 9.25 10.72 -19.32
CA TYR A 83 8.54 10.48 -20.57
C TYR A 83 7.84 11.76 -21.07
N PHE A 84 7.12 12.45 -20.19
CA PHE A 84 6.42 13.68 -20.54
C PHE A 84 7.38 14.80 -20.98
N ILE A 85 8.43 15.05 -20.19
CA ILE A 85 9.40 16.13 -20.45
C ILE A 85 10.16 15.86 -21.75
N LEU A 86 10.68 14.64 -21.93
CA LEU A 86 11.42 14.29 -23.14
C LEU A 86 10.53 14.36 -24.39
N GLY A 87 9.26 13.99 -24.28
CA GLY A 87 8.28 14.13 -25.37
C GLY A 87 8.17 15.58 -25.83
N VAL A 88 7.97 16.51 -24.90
CA VAL A 88 7.86 17.95 -25.20
C VAL A 88 9.17 18.51 -25.72
N GLU A 89 10.28 18.21 -25.06
CA GLU A 89 11.60 18.71 -25.41
C GLU A 89 12.01 18.28 -26.83
N LYS A 90 11.99 16.96 -27.12
CA LYS A 90 12.47 16.40 -28.38
C LYS A 90 11.61 16.76 -29.57
N LEU A 91 10.28 16.85 -29.42
CA LEU A 91 9.39 17.14 -30.54
C LEU A 91 9.16 18.64 -30.76
N LEU A 92 9.01 19.42 -29.68
CA LEU A 92 8.57 20.82 -29.77
C LEU A 92 9.69 21.84 -29.55
N VAL A 93 10.71 21.53 -28.74
CA VAL A 93 11.72 22.52 -28.30
C VAL A 93 13.03 22.40 -29.06
N GLU A 94 13.55 21.18 -29.20
CA GLU A 94 14.86 20.96 -29.80
C GLU A 94 14.80 21.18 -31.32
N ASN A 95 15.69 22.03 -31.85
CA ASN A 95 15.88 22.23 -33.30
C ASN A 95 14.58 22.60 -34.06
N PRO A 96 13.88 23.69 -33.67
CA PRO A 96 12.61 24.08 -34.28
C PRO A 96 12.83 24.46 -35.76
N GLY A 97 12.06 23.83 -36.66
CA GLY A 97 12.13 24.10 -38.10
C GLY A 97 13.39 23.61 -38.84
N THR A 98 14.42 23.14 -38.13
CA THR A 98 15.69 22.68 -38.73
C THR A 98 15.72 21.17 -38.99
N VAL A 99 15.11 20.36 -38.12
CA VAL A 99 15.02 18.90 -38.27
C VAL A 99 13.55 18.49 -38.49
N PRO A 100 13.24 17.66 -39.50
CA PRO A 100 11.87 17.18 -39.74
C PRO A 100 11.30 16.44 -38.52
N LEU A 101 10.00 16.62 -38.23
CA LEU A 101 9.34 15.99 -37.08
C LEU A 101 9.44 14.46 -37.11
N LEU A 102 9.43 13.87 -38.31
CA LEU A 102 9.59 12.42 -38.48
C LEU A 102 10.89 11.90 -37.86
N VAL A 103 12.00 12.62 -38.05
CA VAL A 103 13.33 12.23 -37.52
C VAL A 103 13.36 12.42 -36.00
N LYS A 104 12.79 13.52 -35.50
CA LYS A 104 12.66 13.78 -34.07
C LYS A 104 11.82 12.70 -33.38
N ASN A 105 10.71 12.30 -33.99
CA ASN A 105 9.83 11.25 -33.48
C ASN A 105 10.56 9.90 -33.41
N ALA A 106 11.35 9.54 -34.42
CA ALA A 106 12.13 8.30 -34.39
C ALA A 106 13.15 8.28 -33.22
N GLY A 107 13.87 9.38 -33.00
CA GLY A 107 14.79 9.52 -31.86
C GLY A 107 14.08 9.48 -30.51
N LEU A 108 12.91 10.11 -30.41
CA LEU A 108 12.06 10.08 -29.23
C LEU A 108 11.61 8.65 -28.90
N LEU A 109 11.12 7.90 -29.89
CA LEU A 109 10.68 6.52 -29.72
C LEU A 109 11.79 5.61 -29.19
N ALA A 110 13.03 5.80 -29.67
CA ALA A 110 14.19 5.07 -29.16
C ALA A 110 14.47 5.35 -27.68
N LYS A 111 14.31 6.61 -27.24
CA LYS A 111 14.49 6.99 -25.82
C LYS A 111 13.31 6.54 -24.95
N HIS A 112 12.09 6.66 -25.46
CA HIS A 112 10.88 6.17 -24.79
C HIS A 112 10.93 4.67 -24.56
N ARG A 113 11.56 3.91 -25.45
CA ARG A 113 11.73 2.47 -25.29
C ARG A 113 12.42 2.10 -23.97
N SER A 114 13.51 2.77 -23.59
CA SER A 114 14.24 2.44 -22.36
C SER A 114 13.50 2.86 -21.09
N LEU A 115 12.84 4.02 -21.11
CA LEU A 115 12.03 4.49 -19.98
C LEU A 115 10.73 3.68 -19.82
N GLY A 116 10.14 3.26 -20.94
CA GLY A 116 8.94 2.43 -20.97
C GLY A 116 9.14 1.09 -20.27
N VAL A 117 10.32 0.46 -20.42
CA VAL A 117 10.65 -0.79 -19.70
C VAL A 117 10.44 -0.63 -18.19
N ILE A 118 11.00 0.44 -17.61
CA ILE A 118 10.95 0.64 -16.16
C ILE A 118 9.50 0.91 -15.72
N GLY A 119 8.77 1.76 -16.46
CA GLY A 119 7.36 2.03 -16.18
C GLY A 119 6.48 0.77 -16.22
N GLU A 120 6.64 -0.06 -17.25
CA GLU A 120 5.81 -1.24 -17.49
C GLU A 120 6.15 -2.44 -16.59
N ILE A 121 7.40 -2.55 -16.10
CA ILE A 121 7.81 -3.61 -15.15
C ILE A 121 7.41 -3.27 -13.71
N THR A 122 7.25 -2.00 -13.39
CA THR A 122 6.99 -1.56 -12.01
C THR A 122 5.70 -2.19 -11.45
N PHE A 123 4.59 -2.10 -12.19
CA PHE A 123 3.31 -2.61 -11.70
C PHE A 123 3.30 -4.12 -11.46
N PRO A 124 3.75 -4.99 -12.39
CA PRO A 124 3.80 -6.44 -12.17
C PRO A 124 4.60 -6.84 -10.92
N ILE A 125 5.73 -6.17 -10.65
CA ILE A 125 6.52 -6.45 -9.45
C ILE A 125 5.77 -5.96 -8.21
N ALA A 126 5.25 -4.74 -8.25
CA ALA A 126 4.50 -4.16 -7.14
C ALA A 126 3.27 -5.01 -6.79
N SER A 127 2.53 -5.53 -7.78
CA SER A 127 1.34 -6.36 -7.55
C SER A 127 1.70 -7.67 -6.87
N VAL A 128 2.78 -8.35 -7.26
CA VAL A 128 3.24 -9.58 -6.60
C VAL A 128 3.62 -9.31 -5.14
N VAL A 129 4.35 -8.22 -4.87
CA VAL A 129 4.72 -7.84 -3.50
C VAL A 129 3.48 -7.46 -2.68
N GLY A 130 2.57 -6.67 -3.25
CA GLY A 130 1.31 -6.26 -2.61
C GLY A 130 0.42 -7.46 -2.27
N ASP A 131 0.22 -8.37 -3.22
CA ASP A 131 -0.55 -9.60 -3.05
C ASP A 131 0.09 -10.52 -2.00
N SER A 132 1.42 -10.58 -1.93
CA SER A 132 2.14 -11.33 -0.90
C SER A 132 1.84 -10.80 0.50
N ILE A 133 1.78 -9.47 0.69
CA ILE A 133 1.40 -8.86 1.97
C ILE A 133 -0.06 -9.21 2.33
N VAL A 134 -0.94 -9.23 1.33
CA VAL A 134 -2.37 -9.58 1.50
C VAL A 134 -2.55 -11.02 1.98
N ILE A 135 -1.80 -11.94 1.38
CA ILE A 135 -1.85 -13.36 1.73
C ILE A 135 -1.19 -13.59 3.08
N TRP A 136 -0.07 -12.92 3.35
CA TRP A 136 0.60 -12.99 4.64
C TRP A 136 -0.31 -12.58 5.80
N ARG A 137 -1.06 -11.47 5.67
CA ARG A 137 -2.01 -11.07 6.73
C ARG A 137 -3.14 -12.08 6.92
N ALA A 138 -3.67 -12.63 5.83
CA ALA A 138 -4.72 -13.65 5.89
C ALA A 138 -4.21 -14.93 6.58
N TRP A 139 -2.96 -15.31 6.30
CA TRP A 139 -2.29 -16.44 6.95
C TRP A 139 -2.14 -16.23 8.45
N VAL A 140 -1.63 -15.08 8.88
CA VAL A 140 -1.42 -14.76 10.30
C VAL A 140 -2.73 -14.82 11.08
N LEU A 141 -3.84 -14.37 10.49
CA LEU A 141 -5.16 -14.42 11.12
C LEU A 141 -5.79 -15.82 11.09
N SER A 142 -5.36 -16.70 10.19
CA SER A 142 -5.95 -18.03 10.02
C SER A 142 -5.51 -19.07 11.06
N GLY A 143 -4.62 -18.69 11.99
CA GLY A 143 -4.33 -19.50 13.19
C GLY A 143 -3.87 -20.95 12.93
N GLY A 144 -3.36 -21.26 11.73
CA GLY A 144 -2.89 -22.59 11.35
C GLY A 144 -3.83 -23.42 10.45
N ASN A 145 -5.04 -22.95 10.11
CA ASN A 145 -5.90 -23.65 9.13
C ASN A 145 -5.39 -23.42 7.69
N LYS A 146 -4.39 -24.21 7.29
CA LYS A 146 -3.69 -24.09 6.00
C LYS A 146 -4.60 -24.28 4.79
N LYS A 147 -5.75 -24.96 4.94
CA LYS A 147 -6.66 -25.27 3.83
C LYS A 147 -7.28 -24.01 3.21
N VAL A 148 -7.57 -23.01 4.03
CA VAL A 148 -8.16 -21.73 3.60
C VAL A 148 -7.19 -20.91 2.73
N MET A 149 -5.89 -21.22 2.81
CA MET A 149 -4.82 -20.50 2.12
C MET A 149 -4.46 -21.09 0.76
N ILE A 150 -5.02 -22.25 0.40
CA ILE A 150 -4.76 -22.91 -0.90
C ILE A 150 -5.16 -21.98 -2.05
N LEU A 151 -6.38 -21.45 -2.03
CA LEU A 151 -6.88 -20.58 -3.10
C LEU A 151 -6.06 -19.28 -3.23
N PRO A 152 -5.82 -18.48 -2.17
CA PRO A 152 -4.98 -17.28 -2.28
C PRO A 152 -3.56 -17.56 -2.78
N VAL A 153 -2.93 -18.66 -2.36
CA VAL A 153 -1.57 -19.02 -2.81
C VAL A 153 -1.57 -19.39 -4.29
N LEU A 154 -2.56 -20.15 -4.77
CA LEU A 154 -2.70 -20.45 -6.19
C LEU A 154 -2.89 -19.18 -7.03
N LEU A 155 -3.69 -18.23 -6.54
CA LEU A 155 -3.87 -16.94 -7.20
C LEU A 155 -2.57 -16.14 -7.27
N LEU A 156 -1.78 -16.08 -6.19
CA LEU A 156 -0.47 -15.42 -6.19
C LEU A 156 0.51 -16.06 -7.17
N LEU A 157 0.55 -17.39 -7.25
CA LEU A 157 1.38 -18.09 -8.22
C LEU A 157 0.98 -17.74 -9.65
N GLY A 158 -0.32 -17.65 -9.92
CA GLY A 158 -0.80 -17.18 -11.21
C GLY A 158 -0.49 -15.70 -11.47
N THR A 159 -0.62 -14.81 -10.48
CA THR A 159 -0.24 -13.38 -10.64
C THR A 159 1.23 -13.28 -11.00
N THR A 160 2.06 -14.05 -10.30
CA THR A 160 3.51 -14.13 -10.54
C THR A 160 3.80 -14.67 -11.95
N GLY A 161 3.13 -15.76 -12.35
CA GLY A 161 3.29 -16.35 -13.69
C GLY A 161 2.89 -15.40 -14.81
N THR A 162 1.75 -14.72 -14.68
CA THR A 162 1.29 -13.72 -15.66
C THR A 162 2.19 -12.49 -15.69
N ALA A 163 2.68 -12.02 -14.55
CA ALA A 163 3.63 -10.92 -14.44
C ALA A 163 4.94 -11.22 -15.18
N PHE A 164 5.55 -12.39 -14.93
CA PHE A 164 6.74 -12.82 -15.68
C PHE A 164 6.44 -13.04 -17.16
N SER A 165 5.25 -13.53 -17.49
CA SER A 165 4.84 -13.74 -18.88
C SER A 165 4.68 -12.41 -19.64
N TRP A 166 4.18 -11.37 -18.98
CA TRP A 166 4.14 -10.00 -19.52
C TRP A 166 5.55 -9.48 -19.80
N VAL A 167 6.45 -9.57 -18.81
CA VAL A 167 7.85 -9.14 -18.98
C VAL A 167 8.55 -9.90 -20.11
N GLY A 168 8.37 -11.22 -20.18
CA GLY A 168 8.94 -12.03 -21.27
C GLY A 168 8.40 -11.65 -22.64
N CYS A 169 7.10 -11.33 -22.74
CA CYS A 169 6.49 -10.86 -23.97
C CYS A 169 7.04 -9.49 -24.41
N MET A 170 7.21 -8.57 -23.46
CA MET A 170 7.81 -7.26 -23.71
C MET A 170 9.22 -7.37 -24.31
N VAL A 171 10.05 -8.27 -23.77
CA VAL A 171 11.39 -8.56 -24.29
C VAL A 171 11.31 -9.16 -25.71
N LYS A 172 10.42 -10.15 -25.93
CA LYS A 172 10.23 -10.81 -27.23
C LYS A 172 9.82 -9.85 -28.34
N GLU A 173 8.92 -8.92 -28.05
CA GLU A 173 8.46 -7.93 -29.04
C GLU A 173 9.46 -6.79 -29.28
N HIS A 174 10.63 -6.82 -28.62
CA HIS A 174 11.63 -5.76 -28.72
C HIS A 174 11.06 -4.40 -28.27
N MET A 175 10.24 -4.39 -27.20
CA MET A 175 9.67 -3.17 -26.62
C MET A 175 9.11 -2.20 -27.67
N PRO A 176 8.10 -2.62 -28.44
CA PRO A 176 7.50 -1.78 -29.46
C PRO A 176 6.72 -0.64 -28.79
N VAL A 177 6.43 0.39 -29.58
CA VAL A 177 5.61 1.54 -29.14
C VAL A 177 4.17 1.11 -28.82
N SER A 178 3.68 0.06 -29.48
CA SER A 178 2.41 -0.60 -29.15
C SER A 178 2.61 -2.10 -29.16
N PHE A 179 2.32 -2.72 -28.01
CA PHE A 179 2.35 -4.17 -27.87
C PHE A 179 1.21 -4.86 -28.62
N SER A 180 1.43 -6.13 -28.99
CA SER A 180 0.39 -6.99 -29.56
C SER A 180 -0.80 -7.19 -28.61
N ALA A 181 -1.93 -7.59 -29.16
CA ALA A 181 -3.12 -7.92 -28.37
C ALA A 181 -2.82 -9.05 -27.36
N GLU A 182 -2.02 -10.04 -27.74
CA GLU A 182 -1.62 -11.14 -26.85
C GLU A 182 -0.83 -10.62 -25.64
N CYS A 183 0.12 -9.73 -25.86
CA CYS A 183 0.90 -9.12 -24.79
C CYS A 183 0.00 -8.33 -23.83
N LYS A 184 -0.87 -7.47 -24.39
CA LYS A 184 -1.82 -6.68 -23.61
C LYS A 184 -2.78 -7.55 -22.79
N ASN A 185 -3.19 -8.70 -23.32
CA ASN A 185 -4.00 -9.68 -22.60
C ASN A 185 -3.25 -10.28 -21.40
N ARG A 186 -1.95 -10.55 -21.53
CA ARG A 186 -1.11 -11.03 -20.41
C ARG A 186 -1.03 -9.99 -19.28
N ASN A 187 -0.83 -8.72 -19.62
CA ASN A 187 -0.85 -7.63 -18.63
C ASN A 187 -2.22 -7.53 -17.94
N THR A 188 -3.29 -7.53 -18.74
CA THR A 188 -4.67 -7.50 -18.22
C THR A 188 -4.96 -8.68 -17.29
N ALA A 189 -4.44 -9.87 -17.61
CA ALA A 189 -4.55 -11.04 -16.73
C ALA A 189 -3.85 -10.82 -15.39
N THR A 190 -2.66 -10.20 -15.34
CA THR A 190 -1.97 -9.85 -14.09
C THR A 190 -2.82 -8.91 -13.23
N PHE A 191 -3.42 -7.89 -13.84
CA PHE A 191 -4.34 -6.96 -13.17
C PHE A 191 -5.56 -7.68 -12.57
N ILE A 192 -6.24 -8.51 -13.37
CA ILE A 192 -7.42 -9.26 -12.93
C ILE A 192 -7.06 -10.20 -11.79
N LEU A 193 -5.94 -10.93 -11.92
CA LEU A 193 -5.57 -11.95 -10.96
C LEU A 193 -5.10 -11.35 -9.63
N SER A 194 -4.42 -10.20 -9.67
CA SER A 194 -4.12 -9.42 -8.47
C SER A 194 -5.40 -8.90 -7.80
N MET A 195 -6.38 -8.40 -8.57
CA MET A 195 -7.68 -8.03 -8.01
C MET A 195 -8.36 -9.22 -7.32
N VAL A 196 -8.43 -10.38 -7.99
CA VAL A 196 -9.05 -11.59 -7.42
C VAL A 196 -8.31 -12.05 -6.16
N THR A 197 -6.98 -11.92 -6.12
CA THR A 197 -6.17 -12.18 -4.92
C THR A 197 -6.55 -11.27 -3.75
N ASN A 198 -6.78 -9.98 -4.03
CA ASN A 198 -7.21 -9.02 -3.02
C ASN A 198 -8.63 -9.28 -2.50
N VAL A 199 -9.56 -9.68 -3.38
CA VAL A 199 -10.90 -10.12 -3.00
C VAL A 199 -10.82 -11.39 -2.13
N ALA A 200 -10.10 -12.41 -2.58
CA ALA A 200 -9.92 -13.66 -1.85
C ALA A 200 -9.29 -13.43 -0.47
N GLY A 201 -8.23 -12.62 -0.39
CA GLY A 201 -7.61 -12.25 0.87
C GLY A 201 -8.58 -11.55 1.82
N THR A 202 -9.40 -10.63 1.32
CA THR A 202 -10.41 -9.93 2.12
C THR A 202 -11.51 -10.86 2.62
N VAL A 203 -11.98 -11.78 1.78
CA VAL A 203 -12.96 -12.81 2.16
C VAL A 203 -12.40 -13.73 3.24
N VAL A 204 -11.14 -14.17 3.12
CA VAL A 204 -10.48 -14.99 4.15
C VAL A 204 -10.39 -14.23 5.47
N ILE A 205 -9.97 -12.95 5.44
CA ILE A 205 -9.92 -12.11 6.65
C ILE A 205 -11.31 -11.98 7.28
N GLY A 206 -12.36 -11.79 6.47
CA GLY A 206 -13.74 -11.70 6.94
C GLY A 206 -14.22 -13.01 7.59
N TYR A 207 -13.92 -14.15 6.96
CA TYR A 207 -14.24 -15.47 7.50
C TYR A 207 -13.53 -15.72 8.84
N GLN A 208 -12.23 -15.39 8.94
CA GLN A 208 -11.49 -15.53 10.19
C GLN A 208 -12.01 -14.58 11.29
N THR A 209 -12.40 -13.35 10.92
CA THR A 209 -13.02 -12.40 11.85
C THR A 209 -14.34 -12.93 12.39
N TRP A 210 -15.15 -13.57 11.53
CA TRP A 210 -16.40 -14.21 11.94
C TRP A 210 -16.18 -15.42 12.84
N LEU A 211 -15.22 -16.29 12.51
CA LEU A 211 -14.85 -17.42 13.36
C LEU A 211 -14.35 -16.96 14.73
N TYR A 212 -13.49 -15.93 14.76
CA TYR A 212 -13.00 -15.34 16.01
C TYR A 212 -14.16 -14.86 16.90
N ARG A 213 -15.13 -14.14 16.32
CA ARG A 213 -16.34 -13.70 17.02
C ARG A 213 -17.19 -14.86 17.54
N ARG A 214 -17.35 -15.92 16.73
CA ARG A 214 -18.20 -17.08 17.08
C ARG A 214 -17.57 -17.94 18.18
N SER A 215 -16.31 -18.31 18.04
CA SER A 215 -15.62 -19.23 18.95
C SER A 215 -15.36 -18.62 20.33
N PHE A 216 -15.12 -17.31 20.42
CA PHE A 216 -14.81 -16.65 21.70
C PHE A 216 -16.02 -16.12 22.45
N LYS A 217 -17.21 -16.06 21.83
CA LYS A 217 -18.47 -15.77 22.54
C LYS A 217 -18.83 -16.86 23.58
N GLN A 218 -18.14 -17.99 23.57
CA GLN A 218 -18.48 -19.17 24.36
C GLN A 218 -17.51 -19.49 25.52
N TYR A 219 -16.34 -18.83 25.65
CA TYR A 219 -15.26 -19.41 26.49
C TYR A 219 -14.43 -18.52 27.45
N MET A 220 -14.53 -17.18 27.57
CA MET A 220 -13.66 -16.45 28.53
C MET A 220 -14.14 -15.10 29.09
N ASN A 221 -13.81 -14.84 30.36
CA ASN A 221 -14.03 -13.62 31.18
C ASN A 221 -13.08 -12.42 30.91
N ASN A 222 -12.14 -12.52 29.96
CA ASN A 222 -11.16 -11.44 29.68
C ASN A 222 -11.64 -10.49 28.56
N HIS A 223 -12.62 -9.65 28.88
CA HIS A 223 -13.27 -8.74 27.93
C HIS A 223 -12.32 -7.74 27.23
N GLU A 224 -11.25 -7.28 27.89
CA GLU A 224 -10.40 -6.22 27.33
C GLU A 224 -9.50 -6.66 26.17
N ARG A 225 -8.76 -7.77 26.33
CA ARG A 225 -7.81 -8.26 25.32
C ARG A 225 -8.53 -8.82 24.09
N GLN A 226 -9.72 -9.38 24.31
CA GLN A 226 -10.66 -9.80 23.26
C GLN A 226 -11.11 -8.61 22.41
N GLY A 227 -11.55 -7.52 23.05
CA GLY A 227 -11.98 -6.31 22.34
C GLY A 227 -10.87 -5.71 21.47
N ARG A 228 -9.60 -5.79 21.89
CA ARG A 228 -8.45 -5.28 21.11
C ARG A 228 -8.23 -6.09 19.83
N ALA A 229 -8.10 -7.42 19.93
CA ALA A 229 -7.85 -8.26 18.76
C ALA A 229 -9.02 -8.23 17.76
N GLU A 230 -10.26 -8.25 18.26
CA GLU A 230 -11.46 -8.14 17.43
C GLU A 230 -11.47 -6.82 16.65
N LYS A 231 -11.20 -5.69 17.32
CA LYS A 231 -11.18 -4.36 16.69
C LYS A 231 -10.12 -4.26 15.59
N ILE A 232 -8.94 -4.89 15.76
CA ILE A 232 -7.92 -4.93 14.68
C ILE A 232 -8.46 -5.72 13.49
N MET A 233 -9.02 -6.91 13.72
CA MET A 233 -9.53 -7.77 12.64
C MET A 233 -10.63 -7.08 11.84
N VAL A 234 -11.58 -6.44 12.53
CA VAL A 234 -12.66 -5.67 11.90
C VAL A 234 -12.11 -4.50 11.09
N MET A 235 -11.17 -3.74 11.64
CA MET A 235 -10.56 -2.63 10.93
C MET A 235 -9.86 -3.09 9.65
N LEU A 236 -9.11 -4.20 9.71
CA LEU A 236 -8.46 -4.79 8.52
C LEU A 236 -9.48 -5.24 7.48
N LEU A 237 -10.61 -5.80 7.91
CA LEU A 237 -11.71 -6.19 7.04
C LEU A 237 -12.34 -4.97 6.36
N GLU A 238 -12.72 -3.94 7.11
CA GLU A 238 -13.35 -2.72 6.60
C GLU A 238 -12.48 -2.05 5.54
N SER A 239 -11.19 -1.87 5.83
CA SER A 239 -10.27 -1.31 4.85
C SER A 239 -10.02 -2.21 3.64
N GLY A 240 -10.05 -3.53 3.84
CA GLY A 240 -9.95 -4.49 2.75
C GLY A 240 -11.12 -4.39 1.80
N ILE A 241 -12.34 -4.21 2.32
CA ILE A 241 -13.57 -4.01 1.53
C ILE A 241 -13.48 -2.72 0.71
N VAL A 242 -13.02 -1.62 1.31
CA VAL A 242 -12.84 -0.35 0.58
C VAL A 242 -11.85 -0.53 -0.57
N TYR A 243 -10.71 -1.18 -0.31
CA TYR A 243 -9.69 -1.41 -1.31
C TYR A 243 -10.16 -2.34 -2.44
N THR A 244 -10.85 -3.44 -2.13
CA THR A 244 -11.38 -4.36 -3.15
C THR A 244 -12.49 -3.73 -3.97
N THR A 245 -13.35 -2.91 -3.37
CA THR A 245 -14.38 -2.15 -4.08
C THR A 245 -13.75 -1.20 -5.09
N PHE A 246 -12.69 -0.50 -4.70
CA PHE A 246 -11.95 0.37 -5.61
C PHE A 246 -11.39 -0.43 -6.80
N TRP A 247 -10.76 -1.58 -6.56
CA TRP A 247 -10.26 -2.47 -7.62
C TRP A 247 -11.34 -2.96 -8.57
N ILE A 248 -12.51 -3.36 -8.06
CA ILE A 248 -13.64 -3.80 -8.89
C ILE A 248 -14.06 -2.68 -9.85
N ILE A 249 -14.20 -1.46 -9.34
CA ILE A 249 -14.57 -0.29 -10.15
C ILE A 249 -13.52 -0.05 -11.23
N MET A 250 -12.23 -0.05 -10.88
CA MET A 250 -11.15 0.11 -11.85
C MET A 250 -11.18 -0.95 -12.95
N MET A 251 -11.36 -2.23 -12.59
CA MET A 251 -11.37 -3.31 -13.57
C MET A 251 -12.58 -3.26 -14.49
N SER A 252 -13.74 -2.82 -13.98
CA SER A 252 -14.93 -2.64 -14.82
C SER A 252 -14.68 -1.70 -16.00
N VAL A 253 -13.84 -0.67 -15.78
CA VAL A 253 -13.44 0.28 -16.82
C VAL A 253 -12.33 -0.26 -17.71
N LEU A 254 -11.37 -1.03 -17.15
CA LEU A 254 -10.25 -1.56 -17.91
C LEU A 254 -10.67 -2.65 -18.92
N VAL A 255 -11.67 -3.46 -18.56
CA VAL A 255 -12.19 -4.59 -19.35
C VAL A 255 -13.28 -4.16 -20.34
N ALA A 256 -13.83 -2.95 -20.19
CA ALA A 256 -14.81 -2.41 -21.14
C ALA A 256 -14.23 -2.37 -22.56
N PRO A 257 -15.06 -2.60 -23.61
CA PRO A 257 -14.60 -2.59 -24.99
C PRO A 257 -13.83 -1.31 -25.32
N ASN A 258 -12.70 -1.46 -26.03
CA ASN A 258 -11.88 -0.36 -26.50
C ASN A 258 -12.68 0.44 -27.53
N THR A 259 -13.42 1.45 -27.08
CA THR A 259 -14.05 2.42 -27.96
C THR A 259 -13.01 3.49 -28.33
N PRO A 260 -13.04 4.00 -29.57
CA PRO A 260 -12.15 5.09 -29.99
C PRO A 260 -12.43 6.42 -29.27
N ASP A 261 -13.47 6.44 -28.41
CA ASP A 261 -13.84 7.58 -27.60
C ASP A 261 -12.69 8.05 -26.71
N TYR A 262 -12.49 9.37 -26.72
CA TYR A 262 -11.45 10.03 -25.95
C TYR A 262 -11.63 9.80 -24.46
N THR A 263 -12.87 9.85 -23.98
CA THR A 263 -13.21 9.73 -22.56
C THR A 263 -12.82 8.35 -22.01
N ASN A 264 -13.11 7.29 -22.76
CA ASN A 264 -12.73 5.92 -22.38
C ASN A 264 -11.20 5.78 -22.24
N GLN A 265 -10.44 6.33 -23.19
CA GLN A 265 -8.96 6.27 -23.15
C GLN A 265 -8.39 7.05 -21.96
N ALA A 266 -8.93 8.24 -21.68
CA ALA A 266 -8.54 9.05 -20.54
C ALA A 266 -8.75 8.29 -19.23
N PHE A 267 -9.94 7.69 -19.04
CA PHE A 267 -10.24 6.89 -17.86
C PHE A 267 -9.26 5.73 -17.70
N ARG A 268 -8.99 4.96 -18.77
CA ARG A 268 -8.08 3.81 -18.69
C ARG A 268 -6.66 4.21 -18.30
N ILE A 269 -6.15 5.32 -18.83
CA ILE A 269 -4.82 5.84 -18.49
C ILE A 269 -4.79 6.31 -17.03
N VAL A 270 -5.79 7.08 -16.60
CA VAL A 270 -5.91 7.55 -15.22
C VAL A 270 -6.00 6.38 -14.23
N PHE A 271 -6.80 5.35 -14.54
CA PHE A 271 -6.92 4.18 -13.70
C PHE A 271 -5.63 3.36 -13.66
N SER A 272 -5.01 3.08 -14.81
CA SER A 272 -3.74 2.37 -14.85
C SER A 272 -2.67 3.09 -14.01
N ALA A 273 -2.61 4.42 -14.10
CA ALA A 273 -1.65 5.22 -13.37
C ALA A 273 -1.97 5.29 -11.85
N SER A 274 -3.25 5.28 -11.50
CA SER A 274 -3.69 5.21 -10.09
C SER A 274 -3.37 3.86 -9.45
N ALA A 275 -3.51 2.77 -10.21
CA ALA A 275 -3.32 1.42 -9.72
C ALA A 275 -1.89 1.20 -9.23
N THR A 276 -0.89 1.73 -9.94
CA THR A 276 0.53 1.60 -9.56
C THR A 276 0.83 2.22 -8.20
N GLN A 277 0.21 3.36 -7.88
CA GLN A 277 0.37 4.01 -6.57
C GLN A 277 -0.41 3.30 -5.48
N LEU A 278 -1.64 2.88 -5.75
CA LEU A 278 -2.54 2.30 -4.75
C LEU A 278 -2.08 0.93 -4.24
N VAL A 279 -1.43 0.14 -5.09
CA VAL A 279 -0.78 -1.13 -4.69
C VAL A 279 0.22 -0.91 -3.55
N GLY A 280 0.90 0.23 -3.53
CA GLY A 280 1.83 0.59 -2.45
C GLY A 280 1.17 1.31 -1.27
N ILE A 281 0.25 2.24 -1.54
CA ILE A 281 -0.44 3.04 -0.52
C ILE A 281 -1.20 2.14 0.44
N TYR A 282 -1.99 1.19 -0.07
CA TYR A 282 -2.90 0.41 0.77
C TYR A 282 -2.16 -0.46 1.81
N PRO A 283 -1.19 -1.32 1.44
CA PRO A 283 -0.43 -2.09 2.42
C PRO A 283 0.26 -1.19 3.44
N THR A 284 0.82 -0.06 3.01
CA THR A 284 1.52 0.88 3.90
C THR A 284 0.56 1.55 4.89
N LEU A 285 -0.61 1.98 4.42
CA LEU A 285 -1.67 2.54 5.26
C LEU A 285 -2.16 1.52 6.28
N MET A 286 -2.32 0.25 5.88
CA MET A 286 -2.67 -0.83 6.79
C MET A 286 -1.68 -0.95 7.93
N VAL A 287 -0.38 -0.90 7.63
CA VAL A 287 0.67 -0.94 8.65
C VAL A 287 0.49 0.23 9.62
N VAL A 288 0.37 1.46 9.12
CA VAL A 288 0.17 2.65 9.95
C VAL A 288 -1.05 2.48 10.87
N LEU A 289 -2.18 2.05 10.32
CA LEU A 289 -3.44 1.88 11.05
C LEU A 289 -3.33 0.83 12.17
N VAL A 290 -2.70 -0.31 11.90
CA VAL A 290 -2.50 -1.37 12.90
C VAL A 290 -1.61 -0.88 14.05
N PHE A 291 -0.51 -0.20 13.74
CA PHE A 291 0.40 0.29 14.78
C PHE A 291 -0.18 1.47 15.56
N LEU A 292 -0.92 2.38 14.93
CA LEU A 292 -1.60 3.48 15.61
C LEU A 292 -2.65 2.94 16.59
N ARG A 293 -3.48 1.96 16.18
CA ARG A 293 -4.46 1.33 17.08
C ARG A 293 -3.81 0.67 18.28
N ARG A 294 -2.70 -0.06 18.07
CA ARG A 294 -1.93 -0.68 19.17
C ARG A 294 -1.44 0.40 20.15
N SER A 295 -0.83 1.46 19.64
CA SER A 295 -0.34 2.57 20.47
C SER A 295 -1.46 3.26 21.26
N LEU A 296 -2.65 3.47 20.67
CA LEU A 296 -3.78 4.09 21.37
C LEU A 296 -4.28 3.22 22.53
N TRP A 297 -4.27 1.90 22.36
CA TRP A 297 -4.66 0.99 23.45
C TRP A 297 -3.58 0.80 24.51
N ASP A 298 -2.30 0.91 24.14
CA ASP A 298 -1.20 0.89 25.12
C ASP A 298 -1.27 2.15 26.01
N VAL A 299 -1.60 3.31 25.43
CA VAL A 299 -1.84 4.55 26.20
C VAL A 299 -3.08 4.42 27.09
N ALA A 300 -4.22 4.00 26.53
CA ALA A 300 -5.47 3.87 27.29
C ALA A 300 -5.37 2.85 28.43
N GLY A 301 -4.67 1.72 28.21
CA GLY A 301 -4.43 0.72 29.24
C GLY A 301 -3.50 1.21 30.36
N ASN A 302 -2.54 2.10 30.06
CA ASN A 302 -1.74 2.73 31.09
C ASN A 302 -2.56 3.76 31.88
N SER A 303 -3.41 4.56 31.24
CA SER A 303 -4.28 5.54 31.91
C SER A 303 -5.24 4.91 32.93
N THR A 304 -5.82 3.74 32.62
CA THR A 304 -6.69 3.01 33.54
C THR A 304 -5.96 2.46 34.77
N VAL A 305 -4.65 2.13 34.64
CA VAL A 305 -3.83 1.68 35.78
C VAL A 305 -3.49 2.84 36.73
N TYR A 306 -3.37 4.07 36.21
CA TYR A 306 -3.16 5.26 37.04
C TYR A 306 -4.45 5.72 37.76
N GLU A 307 -5.63 5.57 37.17
CA GLU A 307 -6.89 5.90 37.87
C GLU A 307 -7.23 4.93 39.02
N ASP A 308 -6.80 3.66 38.94
CA ASP A 308 -7.07 2.64 39.97
C ASP A 308 -6.09 2.72 41.17
N THR A 309 -5.05 3.57 41.08
CA THR A 309 -4.09 3.82 42.17
C THR A 309 -4.40 5.07 43.00
N ASP A 310 -5.43 5.84 42.66
CA ASP A 310 -5.70 7.16 43.27
C ASP A 310 -7.14 7.36 43.77
N MET A 311 -7.71 6.36 44.47
CA MET A 311 -8.91 6.55 45.29
C MET A 311 -8.74 6.03 46.72
N LYS A 312 -8.04 6.80 47.55
CA LYS A 312 -8.22 6.76 49.02
C LYS A 312 -9.18 7.87 49.43
N PHE A 313 -10.43 7.50 49.70
CA PHE A 313 -11.37 8.38 50.40
C PHE A 313 -10.91 8.55 51.87
N ALA A 314 -11.00 9.79 52.36
CA ALA A 314 -10.59 10.17 53.71
C ALA A 314 -11.40 9.42 54.79
N PRO A 315 -10.77 8.98 55.90
CA PRO A 315 -11.50 8.41 57.01
C PRO A 315 -12.31 9.50 57.73
N ASN A 316 -13.55 9.16 58.08
CA ASN A 316 -14.50 9.99 58.83
C ASN A 316 -13.86 10.66 60.05
N GLY A 317 -14.02 11.98 60.14
CA GLY A 317 -13.71 12.74 61.34
C GLY A 317 -14.63 12.37 62.49
N LYS A 318 -14.07 11.74 63.51
CA LYS A 318 -14.55 11.83 64.90
C LYS A 318 -13.34 12.00 65.81
N ASP A 319 -12.97 13.24 66.04
CA ASP A 319 -12.23 13.62 67.24
C ASP A 319 -13.16 14.44 68.11
N LYS A 320 -13.35 14.01 69.36
CA LYS A 320 -12.85 14.78 70.52
C LYS A 320 -13.02 14.05 71.84
N ASP A 321 -12.03 14.33 72.68
CA ASP A 321 -11.94 14.19 74.13
C ASP A 321 -11.50 12.82 74.67
N THR A 322 -10.28 12.74 75.18
CA THR A 322 -10.00 12.97 76.62
C THR A 322 -8.47 12.96 76.87
N MET A 323 -7.99 13.99 77.59
CA MET A 323 -6.64 14.08 78.15
C MET A 323 -6.37 12.97 79.18
N THR A 324 -5.14 12.46 79.29
CA THR A 324 -4.26 12.61 80.48
C THR A 324 -3.07 11.64 80.47
N ASN A 325 -1.89 12.23 80.70
CA ASN A 325 -0.80 11.78 81.57
C ASN A 325 -0.27 10.33 81.50
N ASN A 326 0.96 10.15 81.01
CA ASN A 326 2.15 9.99 81.87
C ASN A 326 3.41 9.69 81.04
N MET A 327 4.43 10.51 81.23
CA MET A 327 5.85 10.22 80.96
C MET A 327 6.41 9.28 82.06
N PRO A 328 7.69 8.85 81.99
CA PRO A 328 8.46 8.23 80.92
C PRO A 328 9.16 6.95 81.48
N VAL A 329 10.16 6.38 80.76
CA VAL A 329 11.34 5.59 81.22
C VAL A 329 11.77 4.72 80.03
N SER A 330 12.83 5.08 79.29
CA SER A 330 14.23 4.61 79.46
C SER A 330 14.29 3.07 79.55
N THR A 331 15.10 2.30 78.84
CA THR A 331 16.52 2.42 78.51
C THR A 331 16.90 1.10 77.82
N TYR A 332 17.92 1.13 76.95
CA TYR A 332 18.88 0.04 76.70
C TYR A 332 18.39 -1.23 75.95
N ASN A 333 19.20 -1.97 75.20
CA ASN A 333 20.51 -1.84 74.55
C ASN A 333 20.77 -3.22 73.91
N LYS A 334 21.60 -3.29 72.85
CA LYS A 334 22.40 -4.47 72.45
C LYS A 334 21.61 -5.73 72.02
N SER A 335 22.07 -6.62 71.15
CA SER A 335 23.27 -6.75 70.33
C SER A 335 23.09 -8.06 69.53
N GLU A 336 23.74 -8.11 68.37
CA GLU A 336 24.51 -9.28 67.89
C GLU A 336 23.84 -10.51 67.27
N MET A 337 24.68 -11.09 66.38
CA MET A 337 24.67 -12.40 65.73
C MET A 337 23.69 -12.55 64.55
N GLY A 338 24.11 -12.62 63.29
CA GLY A 338 25.41 -13.02 62.74
C GLY A 338 25.39 -14.50 62.37
N LEU A 339 25.14 -14.78 61.10
CA LEU A 339 26.01 -15.52 60.17
C LEU A 339 25.42 -15.43 58.75
#